data_AF-A0A838YR06-F1
#
_entry.id   AF-A0A838YR06-F1
#
_cell.length_a   1.000
_cell.length_b   1.000
_cell.length_c   1.000
_cell.angle_alpha   90.00
_cell.angle_beta   90.00
_cell.angle_gamma   90.00
#
_symmetry.space_group_name_H-M   'P 1'
#
loop_
_entity.id
_entity.type
_entity.pdbx_description
1 polymer ?
#
loop_
_entity_poly.entity_id
_entity_poly.type
_entity_poly.pdbx_seq_one_letter_code
_entity_poly.pdbx_strand_id
1 'polypeptide(L)'
;MSSLLVLAWSSCIQNTFYTEISLKTIEHVFRIFREAIYDSSMINLRLSGKLELDEAMFGGHRKGKRGWGAEGKTLVFGIYKRNGHVMTFPVPDRKYDTLMELIKKHTRKGSLYYTNDYTAYASLIMRGKHKVVSHGMDEYVRGDAHINGMEGFWSYAKTWMYHYRGVPKQYFHPYLKEIEFRFNNRNKNIFEMLVKMLVKPVPNE
;
A
#
# COMPACT_ATOMS: atom_id res chain seq x y z
N MET A 1 -2.17 -27.62 -13.08
CA MET A 1 -2.41 -26.60 -12.05
C MET A 1 -3.67 -25.84 -12.44
N SER A 2 -4.70 -25.79 -11.59
CA SER A 2 -5.98 -25.16 -11.94
C SER A 2 -5.78 -23.69 -12.29
N SER A 3 -6.38 -23.22 -13.39
CA SER A 3 -6.44 -21.82 -13.84
C SER A 3 -6.78 -20.82 -12.72
N LEU A 4 -7.54 -21.27 -11.72
CA LEU A 4 -7.94 -20.51 -10.53
C LEU A 4 -6.78 -20.15 -9.57
N LEU A 5 -5.74 -20.99 -9.47
CA LEU A 5 -4.55 -20.71 -8.64
C LEU A 5 -3.70 -19.58 -9.25
N VAL A 6 -3.80 -19.37 -10.56
CA VAL A 6 -3.01 -18.37 -11.28
C VAL A 6 -3.53 -16.94 -11.04
N LEU A 7 -4.84 -16.79 -10.84
CA LEU A 7 -5.48 -15.51 -10.47
C LEU A 7 -4.96 -14.96 -9.13
N ALA A 8 -4.57 -15.85 -8.22
CA ALA A 8 -4.10 -15.49 -6.89
C ALA A 8 -2.64 -14.99 -6.89
N TRP A 9 -1.81 -15.43 -7.84
CA TRP A 9 -0.36 -15.18 -7.83
C TRP A 9 0.15 -14.28 -8.93
N SER A 10 -0.70 -13.91 -9.88
CA SER A 10 -0.30 -13.12 -11.05
C SER A 10 -1.21 -11.90 -11.22
N SER A 11 -0.66 -10.86 -11.86
CA SER A 11 -1.42 -9.67 -12.22
C SER A 11 -2.51 -9.99 -13.24
N CYS A 12 -3.50 -9.09 -13.35
CA CYS A 12 -4.57 -9.18 -14.35
C CYS A 12 -4.03 -9.45 -15.77
N ILE A 13 -2.92 -8.79 -16.13
CA ILE A 13 -2.29 -8.92 -17.45
C ILE A 13 -1.53 -10.24 -17.58
N GLN A 14 -0.94 -10.75 -16.50
CA GLN A 14 -0.27 -12.04 -16.56
C GLN A 14 -1.26 -13.20 -16.75
N ASN A 15 -2.49 -13.08 -16.23
CA ASN A 15 -3.52 -14.13 -16.36
C ASN A 15 -3.91 -14.44 -17.82
N THR A 16 -3.73 -13.51 -18.76
CA THR A 16 -3.98 -13.80 -20.18
C THR A 16 -3.00 -14.84 -20.76
N PHE A 17 -1.82 -15.03 -20.14
CA PHE A 17 -0.86 -16.04 -20.58
C PHE A 17 -1.15 -17.43 -20.00
N TYR A 18 -2.05 -17.52 -19.03
CA TYR A 18 -2.33 -18.75 -18.28
C TYR A 18 -3.77 -19.25 -18.45
N THR A 19 -4.61 -18.48 -19.13
CA THR A 19 -6.02 -18.79 -19.36
C THR A 19 -6.40 -18.45 -20.79
N GLU A 20 -7.34 -19.19 -21.36
CA GLU A 20 -7.93 -18.89 -22.69
C GLU A 20 -9.05 -17.84 -22.60
N ILE A 21 -9.16 -17.15 -21.46
CA ILE A 21 -10.21 -16.18 -21.18
C ILE A 21 -9.80 -14.81 -21.76
N SER A 22 -10.77 -14.11 -22.35
CA SER A 22 -10.52 -12.75 -22.88
C SER A 22 -10.06 -11.78 -21.78
N LEU A 23 -9.12 -10.89 -22.12
CA LEU A 23 -8.61 -9.86 -21.22
C LEU A 23 -9.75 -9.03 -20.59
N LYS A 24 -10.77 -8.68 -21.37
CA LYS A 24 -11.94 -7.93 -20.91
C LYS A 24 -12.67 -8.63 -19.76
N THR A 25 -12.78 -9.96 -19.81
CA THR A 25 -13.43 -10.74 -18.75
C THR A 25 -12.53 -10.84 -17.52
N ILE A 26 -11.23 -11.03 -17.71
CA ILE A 26 -10.26 -11.04 -16.61
C ILE A 26 -10.26 -9.69 -15.88
N GLU A 27 -10.20 -8.57 -16.62
CA GLU A 27 -10.27 -7.22 -16.06
C GLU A 27 -11.55 -6.98 -15.27
N HIS A 28 -12.69 -7.48 -15.78
CA HIS A 28 -13.96 -7.38 -15.09
C HIS A 28 -13.94 -8.11 -13.74
N VAL A 29 -13.44 -9.35 -13.71
CA VAL A 29 -13.31 -10.14 -12.47
C VAL A 29 -12.35 -9.47 -11.48
N PHE A 30 -11.18 -8.99 -11.94
CA PHE A 30 -10.24 -8.27 -11.09
C PHE A 30 -10.82 -6.97 -10.54
N ARG A 31 -11.67 -6.27 -11.31
CA ARG A 31 -12.39 -5.10 -10.81
C ARG A 31 -13.32 -5.47 -9.65
N ILE A 32 -14.09 -6.55 -9.78
CA ILE A 32 -14.96 -7.06 -8.70
C ILE A 32 -14.13 -7.39 -7.45
N PHE A 33 -13.00 -8.08 -7.61
CA PHE A 33 -12.10 -8.36 -6.49
C PHE A 33 -11.57 -7.08 -5.82
N ARG A 34 -11.16 -6.09 -6.62
CA ARG A 34 -10.67 -4.80 -6.08
C ARG A 34 -11.74 -4.05 -5.31
N GLU A 35 -12.97 -4.04 -5.80
CA GLU A 35 -14.13 -3.43 -5.13
C GLU A 35 -14.39 -4.13 -3.79
N ALA A 36 -14.46 -5.46 -3.78
CA ALA A 36 -14.66 -6.23 -2.55
C ALA A 36 -13.54 -6.02 -1.51
N ILE A 37 -12.28 -5.97 -1.97
CA ILE A 37 -11.13 -5.62 -1.10
C ILE A 37 -11.29 -4.20 -0.55
N TYR A 38 -11.65 -3.25 -1.41
CA TYR A 38 -11.79 -1.84 -1.03
C TYR A 38 -12.85 -1.66 0.06
N ASP A 39 -14.03 -2.26 -0.13
CA ASP A 39 -15.14 -2.21 0.83
C ASP A 39 -14.76 -2.88 2.16
N SER A 40 -14.08 -4.03 2.09
CA SER A 40 -13.60 -4.75 3.29
C SER A 40 -12.47 -4.01 4.01
N SER A 41 -11.73 -3.16 3.31
CA SER A 41 -10.61 -2.40 3.87
C SER A 41 -11.06 -1.17 4.68
N MET A 42 -12.34 -0.77 4.59
CA MET A 42 -12.91 0.37 5.32
C MET A 42 -13.15 0.13 6.82
N ILE A 43 -12.52 -0.89 7.41
CA ILE A 43 -12.56 -1.10 8.86
C ILE A 43 -11.67 -0.04 9.52
N ASN A 44 -12.15 0.57 10.62
CA ASN A 44 -11.44 1.57 11.42
C ASN A 44 -10.23 0.98 12.16
N LEU A 45 -9.25 0.47 11.41
CA LEU A 45 -8.02 -0.09 11.95
C LEU A 45 -7.11 1.05 12.42
N ARG A 46 -6.67 0.95 13.68
CA ARG A 46 -5.67 1.85 14.27
C ARG A 46 -4.46 1.04 14.69
N LEU A 47 -3.34 1.26 14.00
CA LEU A 47 -2.08 0.59 14.27
C LEU A 47 -1.41 1.15 15.53
N SER A 48 -0.60 0.32 16.19
CA SER A 48 0.18 0.69 17.36
C SER A 48 1.47 -0.12 17.43
N GLY A 49 2.43 0.34 18.25
CA GLY A 49 3.73 -0.29 18.42
C GLY A 49 4.82 0.41 17.60
N LYS A 50 5.67 -0.36 16.91
CA LYS A 50 6.71 0.15 16.01
C LYS A 50 6.13 0.43 14.63
N LEU A 51 6.02 1.71 14.27
CA LEU A 51 5.38 2.18 13.03
C LEU A 51 6.37 2.93 12.15
N GLU A 52 6.53 2.49 10.91
CA GLU A 52 7.29 3.17 9.87
C GLU A 52 6.34 4.02 9.04
N LEU A 53 6.70 5.29 8.81
CA LEU A 53 5.92 6.24 8.01
C LEU A 53 6.79 6.76 6.88
N ASP A 54 6.27 6.75 5.66
CA ASP A 54 7.00 7.23 4.49
C ASP A 54 6.04 7.57 3.34
N GLU A 55 6.56 8.24 2.31
CA GLU A 55 5.81 8.62 1.11
C GLU A 55 6.50 8.18 -0.17
N ALA A 56 5.69 7.78 -1.15
CA ALA A 56 6.19 7.43 -2.48
C ALA A 56 5.31 8.02 -3.59
N MET A 57 5.96 8.36 -4.71
CA MET A 57 5.27 8.77 -5.94
C MET A 57 5.04 7.55 -6.85
N PHE A 58 3.80 7.39 -7.32
CA PHE A 58 3.40 6.31 -8.23
C PHE A 58 2.84 6.84 -9.55
N GLY A 59 2.93 6.02 -10.59
CA GLY A 59 2.34 6.31 -11.89
C GLY A 59 3.19 7.22 -12.78
N GLY A 60 2.51 7.94 -13.68
CA GLY A 60 3.09 8.56 -14.87
C GLY A 60 3.05 7.58 -16.05
N HIS A 61 2.21 7.88 -17.05
CA HIS A 61 2.11 7.08 -18.27
C HIS A 61 3.38 7.21 -19.14
N ARG A 62 4.08 8.33 -19.04
CA ARG A 62 5.33 8.62 -19.75
C ARG A 62 6.46 8.87 -18.77
N LYS A 63 7.69 8.62 -19.21
CA LYS A 63 8.88 9.09 -18.50
C LYS A 63 8.80 10.62 -18.40
N GLY A 64 8.93 11.13 -17.19
CA GLY A 64 8.85 12.56 -16.89
C GLY A 64 9.80 12.94 -15.75
N LYS A 65 9.66 14.16 -15.23
CA LYS A 65 10.50 14.67 -14.13
C LYS A 65 10.59 13.65 -12.99
N ARG A 66 11.82 13.42 -12.50
CA ARG A 66 12.09 12.61 -11.31
C ARG A 66 11.91 13.49 -10.07
N GLY A 67 11.54 12.88 -8.95
CA GLY A 67 11.34 13.59 -7.68
C GLY A 67 9.90 14.07 -7.44
N TRP A 68 9.78 14.95 -6.45
CA TRP A 68 8.50 15.49 -5.96
C TRP A 68 7.85 16.42 -6.98
N GLY A 69 6.52 16.39 -7.07
CA GLY A 69 5.75 17.23 -8.00
C GLY A 69 5.82 16.80 -9.46
N ALA A 70 6.27 15.57 -9.73
CA ALA A 70 6.27 15.01 -11.09
C ALA A 70 4.83 14.89 -11.63
N GLU A 71 4.60 15.50 -12.79
CA GLU A 71 3.30 15.55 -13.46
C GLU A 71 2.75 14.14 -13.75
N GLY A 72 1.44 13.96 -13.53
CA GLY A 72 0.74 12.70 -13.77
C GLY A 72 1.05 11.59 -12.76
N LYS A 73 1.81 11.88 -11.69
CA LYS A 73 2.03 10.93 -10.58
C LYS A 73 1.06 11.16 -9.42
N THR A 74 0.79 10.09 -8.70
CA THR A 74 0.01 10.11 -7.46
C THR A 74 0.95 9.96 -6.28
N LEU A 75 0.90 10.91 -5.35
CA LEU A 75 1.59 10.81 -4.07
C LEU A 75 0.81 9.85 -3.16
N VAL A 76 1.52 8.93 -2.53
CA VAL A 76 0.94 7.96 -1.61
C VAL A 76 1.69 8.04 -0.29
N PHE A 77 0.95 8.22 0.79
CA PHE A 77 1.43 8.09 2.15
C PHE A 77 1.20 6.66 2.65
N GLY A 78 2.19 6.09 3.33
CA GLY A 78 2.11 4.75 3.90
C GLY A 78 2.43 4.70 5.38
N ILE A 79 1.74 3.82 6.10
CA ILE A 79 1.96 3.50 7.50
C ILE A 79 2.16 1.99 7.60
N TYR A 80 3.34 1.55 8.04
CA TYR A 80 3.64 0.13 8.23
C TYR A 80 3.89 -0.17 9.69
N LYS A 81 3.13 -1.12 10.25
CA LYS A 81 3.48 -1.73 11.52
C LYS A 81 4.56 -2.78 11.24
N ARG A 82 5.74 -2.63 11.85
CA ARG A 82 6.83 -3.61 11.69
C ARG A 82 6.33 -5.02 11.99
N ASN A 83 6.63 -5.96 11.09
CA ASN A 83 6.18 -7.36 11.14
C ASN A 83 4.66 -7.52 11.18
N GLY A 84 3.92 -6.54 10.65
CA GLY A 84 2.47 -6.52 10.65
C GLY A 84 1.93 -6.05 9.32
N HIS A 85 0.98 -5.12 9.38
CA HIS A 85 0.23 -4.64 8.24
C HIS A 85 0.71 -3.27 7.77
N VAL A 86 0.65 -3.06 6.46
CA VAL A 86 0.78 -1.76 5.80
C VAL A 86 -0.59 -1.18 5.50
N MET A 87 -0.73 0.13 5.67
CA MET A 87 -1.86 0.92 5.22
C MET A 87 -1.36 2.01 4.30
N THR A 88 -2.05 2.23 3.18
CA THR A 88 -1.67 3.20 2.15
C THR A 88 -2.82 4.14 1.84
N PHE A 89 -2.45 5.38 1.53
CA PHE A 89 -3.38 6.48 1.32
C PHE A 89 -2.86 7.36 0.16
N PRO A 90 -3.59 7.43 -0.97
CA PRO A 90 -3.36 8.48 -1.95
C PRO A 90 -3.61 9.84 -1.28
N VAL A 91 -2.66 10.77 -1.38
CA VAL A 91 -2.74 12.10 -0.76
C VAL A 91 -2.49 13.20 -1.79
N PRO A 92 -3.10 14.38 -1.63
CA PRO A 92 -2.91 15.49 -2.56
C PRO A 92 -1.52 16.12 -2.44
N ASP A 93 -0.94 16.12 -1.24
CA ASP A 93 0.35 16.70 -0.93
C ASP A 93 1.00 16.05 0.30
N ARG A 94 2.23 16.46 0.59
CA ARG A 94 3.03 16.03 1.75
C ARG A 94 3.01 17.03 2.90
N LYS A 95 2.02 17.93 2.93
CA LYS A 95 1.95 18.94 3.99
C LYS A 95 1.71 18.29 5.34
N TYR A 96 2.17 18.98 6.36
CA TYR A 96 2.00 18.60 7.75
C TYR A 96 0.56 18.19 8.07
N ASP A 97 -0.41 19.04 7.75
CA ASP A 97 -1.82 18.81 8.09
C ASP A 97 -2.37 17.54 7.45
N THR A 98 -2.12 17.36 6.14
CA THR A 98 -2.53 16.18 5.37
C THR A 98 -1.99 14.88 5.99
N LEU A 99 -0.68 14.83 6.28
CA LEU A 99 -0.05 13.63 6.82
C LEU A 99 -0.46 13.39 8.28
N MET A 100 -0.49 14.44 9.11
CA MET A 100 -0.82 14.30 10.53
C MET A 100 -2.28 13.94 10.77
N GLU A 101 -3.22 14.37 9.92
CA GLU A 101 -4.60 13.91 10.00
C GLU A 101 -4.69 12.38 9.87
N LEU A 102 -4.04 11.83 8.84
CA LEU A 102 -4.00 10.38 8.60
C LEU A 102 -3.30 9.64 9.73
N ILE A 103 -2.17 10.16 10.23
CA ILE A 103 -1.45 9.58 11.36
C ILE A 103 -2.33 9.58 12.61
N LYS A 104 -3.02 10.68 12.90
CA LYS A 104 -3.92 10.79 14.06
C LYS A 104 -5.07 9.78 13.96
N LYS A 105 -5.65 9.63 12.77
CA LYS A 105 -6.76 8.71 12.50
C LYS A 105 -6.32 7.26 12.64
N HIS A 106 -5.20 6.87 12.01
CA HIS A 106 -4.82 5.47 11.82
C HIS A 106 -3.73 4.95 12.77
N THR A 107 -3.22 5.77 13.69
CA THR A 107 -2.24 5.32 14.71
C THR A 107 -2.69 5.64 16.12
N ARG A 108 -2.29 4.81 17.09
CA ARG A 108 -2.50 5.09 18.52
C ARG A 108 -1.39 5.96 19.10
N LYS A 109 -1.74 6.90 19.98
CA LYS A 109 -0.77 7.68 20.79
C LYS A 109 0.12 6.72 21.59
N GLY A 110 1.35 7.14 21.87
CA GLY A 110 2.35 6.33 22.59
C GLY A 110 3.10 5.32 21.72
N SER A 111 2.82 5.27 20.40
CA SER A 111 3.58 4.43 19.46
C SER A 111 5.02 4.93 19.28
N LEU A 112 5.88 4.05 18.74
CA LEU A 112 7.24 4.38 18.31
C LEU A 112 7.24 4.58 16.80
N TYR A 113 7.43 5.81 16.37
CA TYR A 113 7.42 6.21 14.97
C TYR A 113 8.84 6.24 14.38
N TYR A 114 9.00 5.71 13.18
CA TYR A 114 10.22 5.73 12.39
C TYR A 114 9.94 6.44 11.08
N THR A 115 10.70 7.48 10.76
CA THR A 115 10.54 8.27 9.53
C THR A 115 11.90 8.61 8.93
N ASN A 116 11.91 9.06 7.69
CA ASN A 116 13.03 9.84 7.16
C ASN A 116 13.16 11.20 7.88
N ASP A 117 14.15 11.99 7.49
CA ASP A 117 14.46 13.32 8.02
C ASP A 117 13.49 14.43 7.57
N TYR A 118 12.31 14.08 7.06
CA TYR A 118 11.35 15.07 6.60
C TYR A 118 10.71 15.85 7.76
N THR A 119 10.81 17.17 7.70
CA THR A 119 10.42 18.10 8.78
C THR A 119 8.95 18.03 9.17
N ALA A 120 8.06 17.61 8.25
CA ALA A 120 6.65 17.42 8.56
C ALA A 120 6.42 16.40 9.70
N TYR A 121 7.36 15.49 9.94
CA TYR A 121 7.27 14.50 11.00
C TYR A 121 7.78 14.98 12.36
N ALA A 122 8.36 16.18 12.47
CA ALA A 122 8.97 16.67 13.71
C ALA A 122 7.99 16.67 14.90
N SER A 123 6.70 16.93 14.67
CA SER A 123 5.68 16.95 15.73
C SER A 123 5.36 15.57 16.33
N LEU A 124 5.83 14.46 15.73
CA LEU A 124 5.54 13.11 16.20
C LEU A 124 6.04 12.86 17.63
N ILE A 125 7.06 13.60 18.06
CA ILE A 125 7.55 13.59 19.46
C ILE A 125 6.45 13.94 20.48
N MET A 126 5.46 14.75 20.08
CA MET A 126 4.31 15.09 20.93
C MET A 126 3.26 13.97 21.01
N ARG A 127 3.33 12.99 20.10
CA ARG A 127 2.35 11.89 19.99
C ARG A 127 2.91 10.57 20.53
N GLY A 128 4.21 10.37 20.45
CA GLY A 128 4.91 9.17 20.87
C GLY A 128 6.42 9.33 20.72
N LYS A 129 7.16 8.22 20.85
CA LYS A 129 8.61 8.26 20.60
C LYS A 129 8.85 8.36 19.09
N HIS A 130 9.80 9.18 18.67
CA HIS A 130 10.12 9.38 17.25
C HIS A 130 11.60 9.13 17.00
N LYS A 131 11.89 8.27 16.03
CA LYS A 131 13.23 7.97 15.53
C LYS A 131 13.32 8.43 14.07
N VAL A 132 14.27 9.31 13.81
CA VAL A 132 14.56 9.80 12.47
C VAL A 132 15.70 8.98 11.88
N VAL A 133 15.53 8.53 10.65
CA VAL A 133 16.55 7.84 9.85
C VAL A 133 17.15 8.89 8.91
N SER A 134 18.39 9.30 9.19
CA SER A 134 19.16 10.17 8.29
C SER A 134 19.88 9.33 7.24
N HIS A 135 19.89 9.76 5.99
CA HIS A 135 20.62 9.09 4.90
C HIS A 135 22.02 9.69 4.66
N GLY A 136 22.54 10.47 5.61
CA GLY A 136 23.92 10.97 5.59
C GLY A 136 24.96 9.84 5.68
N MET A 137 26.12 10.05 5.04
CA MET A 137 27.14 9.02 4.74
C MET A 137 27.67 8.19 5.93
N ASP A 138 27.43 8.57 7.19
CA ASP A 138 28.09 7.97 8.36
C ASP A 138 27.15 7.31 9.39
N GLU A 139 25.85 7.17 9.13
CA GLU A 139 24.90 6.60 10.11
C GLU A 139 24.22 5.30 9.67
N TYR A 140 24.92 4.46 8.89
CA TYR A 140 24.46 3.09 8.62
C TYR A 140 24.30 2.22 9.89
N VAL A 141 24.65 2.71 11.08
CA VAL A 141 24.55 1.95 12.33
C VAL A 141 24.17 2.81 13.55
N ARG A 142 22.95 3.38 13.58
CA ARG A 142 22.26 3.66 14.87
C ARG A 142 21.21 2.59 15.17
N GLY A 143 21.62 1.32 15.14
CA GLY A 143 20.82 0.17 15.56
C GLY A 143 19.48 0.00 14.83
N ASP A 144 18.41 -0.18 15.60
CA ASP A 144 17.05 -0.55 15.15
C ASP A 144 16.30 0.59 14.39
N ALA A 145 16.97 1.69 14.02
CA ALA A 145 16.41 2.89 13.40
C ALA A 145 16.52 2.83 11.86
N HIS A 146 15.55 2.20 11.22
CA HIS A 146 15.42 2.08 9.76
C HIS A 146 13.95 2.12 9.34
N ILE A 147 13.67 2.29 8.05
CA ILE A 147 12.32 2.19 7.45
C ILE A 147 12.24 1.12 6.35
N ASN A 148 13.09 0.08 6.45
CA ASN A 148 13.22 -0.99 5.46
C ASN A 148 11.90 -1.70 5.12
N GLY A 149 10.96 -1.77 6.06
CA GLY A 149 9.65 -2.37 5.82
C GLY A 149 8.82 -1.56 4.82
N MET A 150 8.75 -0.24 5.02
CA MET A 150 8.12 0.68 4.06
C MET A 150 8.84 0.70 2.72
N GLU A 151 10.18 0.76 2.69
CA GLU A 151 10.96 0.71 1.45
C GLU A 151 10.74 -0.58 0.67
N GLY A 152 10.73 -1.72 1.37
CA GLY A 152 10.41 -3.03 0.79
C GLY A 152 9.00 -3.08 0.23
N PHE A 153 8.02 -2.50 0.93
CA PHE A 153 6.66 -2.39 0.43
C PHE A 153 6.58 -1.50 -0.83
N TRP A 154 7.28 -0.37 -0.87
CA TRP A 154 7.30 0.48 -2.06
C TRP A 154 7.92 -0.20 -3.27
N SER A 155 9.00 -0.97 -3.07
CA SER A 155 9.58 -1.80 -4.12
C SER A 155 8.57 -2.82 -4.64
N TYR A 156 7.93 -3.57 -3.73
CA TYR A 156 6.87 -4.53 -4.06
C TYR A 156 5.74 -3.88 -4.85
N ALA A 157 5.21 -2.74 -4.37
CA ALA A 157 4.10 -2.05 -5.00
C ALA A 157 4.44 -1.53 -6.40
N LYS A 158 5.63 -0.95 -6.60
CA LYS A 158 6.08 -0.46 -7.90
C LYS A 158 6.24 -1.60 -8.91
N THR A 159 6.77 -2.75 -8.50
CA THR A 159 6.87 -3.95 -9.34
C THR A 159 5.50 -4.43 -9.80
N TRP A 160 4.52 -4.52 -8.88
CA TRP A 160 3.15 -4.88 -9.24
C TRP A 160 2.51 -3.87 -10.19
N MET A 161 2.71 -2.57 -9.95
CA MET A 161 2.14 -1.52 -10.80
C MET A 161 2.78 -1.44 -12.19
N TYR A 162 4.04 -1.86 -12.33
CA TYR A 162 4.77 -1.82 -13.60
C TYR A 162 4.04 -2.61 -14.70
N HIS A 163 3.46 -3.75 -14.37
CA HIS A 163 2.74 -4.59 -15.32
C HIS A 163 1.55 -3.88 -15.98
N TYR A 164 0.88 -2.96 -15.27
CA TYR A 164 -0.29 -2.24 -15.79
C TYR A 164 0.06 -1.14 -16.81
N ARG A 165 1.34 -0.84 -17.05
CA ARG A 165 1.81 0.19 -18.02
C ARG A 165 1.13 1.56 -17.83
N GLY A 166 0.77 1.87 -16.58
CA GLY A 166 0.11 3.12 -16.19
C GLY A 166 -1.38 2.93 -15.91
N VAL A 167 -1.74 3.02 -14.64
CA VAL A 167 -3.14 3.05 -14.20
C VAL A 167 -3.65 4.49 -14.24
N PRO A 168 -4.79 4.79 -14.88
CA PRO A 168 -5.39 6.12 -14.84
C PRO A 168 -5.66 6.57 -13.40
N LYS A 169 -5.41 7.85 -13.09
CA LYS A 169 -5.50 8.39 -11.72
C LYS A 169 -6.83 8.10 -11.04
N GLN A 170 -7.94 8.18 -11.79
CA GLN A 170 -9.29 7.89 -11.27
C GLN A 170 -9.47 6.45 -10.75
N TYR A 171 -8.73 5.49 -11.33
CA TYR A 171 -8.76 4.09 -10.93
C TYR A 171 -7.56 3.69 -10.09
N PHE A 172 -6.73 4.64 -9.63
CA PHE A 172 -5.52 4.29 -8.89
C PHE A 172 -5.81 3.66 -7.53
N HIS A 173 -6.87 4.11 -6.85
CA HIS A 173 -7.18 3.72 -5.48
C HIS A 173 -7.49 2.22 -5.28
N PRO A 174 -8.29 1.52 -6.13
CA PRO A 174 -8.56 0.10 -5.92
C PRO A 174 -7.35 -0.77 -6.27
N TYR A 175 -6.51 -0.34 -7.23
CA TYR A 175 -5.26 -1.02 -7.57
C TYR A 175 -4.26 -0.96 -6.41
N LEU A 176 -4.12 0.23 -5.80
CA LEU A 176 -3.28 0.38 -4.61
C LEU A 176 -3.78 -0.51 -3.46
N LYS A 177 -5.10 -0.58 -3.25
CA LYS A 177 -5.69 -1.44 -2.21
C LYS A 177 -5.54 -2.93 -2.49
N GLU A 178 -5.60 -3.37 -3.74
CA GLU A 178 -5.24 -4.75 -4.10
C GLU A 178 -3.81 -5.08 -3.71
N ILE A 179 -2.86 -4.20 -4.03
CA ILE A 179 -1.44 -4.38 -3.73
C ILE A 179 -1.20 -4.41 -2.21
N GLU A 180 -1.81 -3.49 -1.46
CA GLU A 180 -1.80 -3.48 0.01
C GLU A 180 -2.34 -4.80 0.57
N PHE A 181 -3.50 -5.26 0.08
CA PHE A 181 -4.13 -6.50 0.52
C PHE A 181 -3.25 -7.72 0.24
N ARG A 182 -2.68 -7.82 -0.96
CA ARG A 182 -1.76 -8.89 -1.34
C ARG A 182 -0.52 -8.90 -0.46
N PHE A 183 0.10 -7.73 -0.22
CA PHE A 183 1.26 -7.64 0.66
C PHE A 183 0.94 -8.08 2.08
N ASN A 184 -0.18 -7.61 2.64
CA ASN A 184 -0.63 -7.93 3.99
C ASN A 184 -1.01 -9.41 4.19
N ASN A 185 -1.34 -10.12 3.12
CA ASN A 185 -1.79 -11.50 3.15
C ASN A 185 -0.89 -12.45 2.33
N ARG A 186 0.35 -12.04 2.04
CA ARG A 186 1.31 -12.78 1.18
C ARG A 186 1.64 -14.20 1.65
N ASN A 187 1.43 -14.49 2.94
CA ASN A 187 1.65 -15.80 3.55
C ASN A 187 0.33 -16.58 3.78
N LYS A 188 -0.77 -16.14 3.17
CA LYS A 188 -2.12 -16.74 3.32
C LYS A 188 -2.68 -17.14 1.96
N ASN A 189 -3.75 -17.94 1.98
CA ASN A 189 -4.51 -18.24 0.79
C ASN A 189 -5.38 -17.03 0.38
N ILE A 190 -4.82 -16.15 -0.45
CA ILE A 190 -5.47 -14.94 -0.95
C ILE A 190 -6.79 -15.26 -1.68
N PHE A 191 -6.83 -16.35 -2.46
CA PHE A 191 -8.02 -16.72 -3.20
C PHE A 191 -9.19 -17.05 -2.27
N GLU A 192 -8.95 -17.88 -1.26
CA GLU A 192 -9.97 -18.21 -0.26
C GLU A 192 -10.50 -16.96 0.45
N MET A 193 -9.61 -16.02 0.77
CA MET A 193 -10.01 -14.74 1.37
C MET A 193 -10.89 -13.91 0.44
N LEU A 194 -10.55 -13.84 -0.85
CA LEU A 194 -11.35 -13.12 -1.85
C LEU A 194 -12.73 -13.73 -2.03
N VAL A 195 -12.83 -15.06 -2.09
CA VAL A 195 -14.12 -15.76 -2.19
C VAL A 195 -15.00 -15.45 -0.99
N LYS A 196 -14.44 -15.47 0.24
CA LYS A 196 -15.16 -15.10 1.46
C LYS A 196 -15.62 -13.63 1.48
N MET A 197 -14.89 -12.73 0.83
CA MET A 197 -15.30 -11.32 0.71
C MET A 197 -16.45 -11.14 -0.28
N LEU A 198 -16.49 -11.93 -1.35
CA LEU A 198 -17.52 -11.84 -2.39
C LEU A 198 -18.82 -12.53 -1.99
N VAL A 199 -18.70 -13.68 -1.32
CA VAL A 199 -19.85 -14.43 -0.85
C VAL A 199 -20.25 -13.86 0.51
N LYS A 200 -21.21 -12.93 0.53
CA LYS A 200 -21.92 -12.61 1.77
C LYS A 200 -22.55 -13.92 2.27
N PRO A 201 -22.18 -14.45 3.45
CA PRO A 201 -22.88 -15.61 3.97
C PRO A 201 -24.36 -15.24 4.09
N VAL A 202 -25.24 -16.10 3.54
CA VAL A 202 -26.67 -16.04 3.84
C VAL A 202 -26.78 -16.05 5.36
N PRO A 203 -27.52 -15.11 5.99
CA PRO A 203 -27.72 -15.14 7.43
C PRO A 203 -28.25 -16.52 7.79
N ASN A 204 -27.57 -17.23 8.70
CA ASN A 204 -28.15 -18.44 9.25
C ASN A 204 -29.41 -18.00 10.00
N GLU A 205 -30.57 -18.45 9.49
CA GLU A 205 -31.87 -18.32 10.15
C GLU A 205 -31.84 -18.86 11.59
#